data_AF-A0A8B6E1N9-F1
#
_entry.id   AF-A0A8B6E1N9-F1
#
_cell.length_a   1.000
_cell.length_b   1.000
_cell.length_c   1.000
_cell.angle_alpha   90.00
_cell.angle_beta   90.00
_cell.angle_gamma   90.00
#
_symmetry.space_group_name_H-M   'P 1'
#
loop_
_entity.id
_entity.type
_entity.pdbx_description
1 polymer ?
#
loop_
_entity_poly.entity_id
_entity_poly.type
_entity_poly.pdbx_seq_one_letter_code
_entity_poly.pdbx_strand_id
1 'polypeptide(L)'
;MPVVITVRNGICSGACKYTCTPDGRKYGTLAGSAGRTTIILDDNILCNAADPYLHTFNVLVHEFTHSVHTYGVDAAMKKRITNSYNAARAHRTWEMSSYSMSSEGEYLAQGAAAYFNTNRGISHGNYMNEPEQFSKFTAESKHPLPAHSTRTSFKHKYVYCNGGIADYKSGTTIDITATTSVSGTAHTKAAQIIARMVKNMPSAICNSVAGQVKIGVFTKSEGMMIYPYNHYVADRAECRGICSGACKNTCTPDGRKYGTLAGSAGRTTTILDDNILCNAADPYLHTFNVLVHEFTHSVHTYGVDAAMKTRITNSYNAARAHRTWEMSSYSMSSEGEYLAQGAAAYFNTNRGISHGNYMNE
;
A
#
# COMPACT_ATOMS: atom_id res chain seq x y z
N MET A 1 33.65 27.61 0.69
CA MET A 1 32.73 28.73 1.01
C MET A 1 31.40 28.42 0.34
N PRO A 2 30.27 28.28 1.05
CA PRO A 2 28.99 28.15 0.39
C PRO A 2 28.60 29.52 -0.20
N VAL A 3 28.33 29.54 -1.49
CA VAL A 3 27.81 30.72 -2.18
C VAL A 3 26.34 30.86 -1.79
N VAL A 4 26.04 31.83 -0.93
CA VAL A 4 24.67 32.26 -0.65
C VAL A 4 24.20 33.10 -1.83
N ILE A 5 23.35 32.53 -2.69
CA ILE A 5 22.67 33.30 -3.74
C ILE A 5 21.46 33.97 -3.10
N THR A 6 21.61 35.22 -2.69
CA THR A 6 20.49 36.07 -2.28
C THR A 6 19.75 36.53 -3.53
N VAL A 7 18.65 35.86 -3.89
CA VAL A 7 17.84 36.24 -5.06
C VAL A 7 16.92 37.40 -4.70
N ARG A 8 17.18 38.60 -5.25
CA ARG A 8 16.25 39.73 -5.23
C ARG A 8 14.94 39.38 -5.95
N ASN A 9 13.85 39.98 -5.48
CA ASN A 9 12.46 39.77 -5.90
C ASN A 9 12.26 39.62 -7.43
N GLY A 10 11.55 38.57 -7.84
CA GLY A 10 10.72 38.57 -9.06
C GLY A 10 11.34 38.17 -10.42
N ILE A 11 12.62 37.82 -10.54
CA ILE A 11 13.21 37.57 -11.88
C ILE A 11 13.26 36.06 -12.22
N CYS A 12 12.40 35.62 -13.16
CA CYS A 12 12.37 34.28 -13.76
C CYS A 12 13.05 34.24 -15.14
N SER A 13 14.30 34.71 -15.22
CA SER A 13 15.08 34.72 -16.47
C SER A 13 16.54 34.35 -16.24
N GLY A 14 17.27 34.08 -17.32
CA GLY A 14 18.69 33.68 -17.28
C GLY A 14 18.92 32.43 -16.43
N ALA A 15 19.94 32.46 -15.57
CA ALA A 15 20.28 31.36 -14.66
C ALA A 15 19.17 31.05 -13.61
N CYS A 16 18.24 31.97 -13.37
CA CYS A 16 17.14 31.79 -12.42
C CYS A 16 15.91 31.09 -13.03
N LYS A 17 15.93 30.77 -14.34
CA LYS A 17 14.81 30.10 -15.05
C LYS A 17 14.37 28.80 -14.37
N TYR A 18 15.30 28.03 -13.80
CA TYR A 18 15.03 26.75 -13.14
C TYR A 18 14.40 26.88 -11.75
N THR A 19 14.30 28.10 -11.20
CA THR A 19 13.65 28.37 -9.90
C THR A 19 12.16 28.68 -10.04
N CYS A 20 11.65 28.69 -11.27
CA CYS A 20 10.27 28.97 -11.60
C CYS A 20 9.63 27.80 -12.38
N THR A 21 8.34 27.65 -12.19
CA THR A 21 7.45 26.78 -12.95
C THR A 21 7.35 27.24 -14.42
N PRO A 22 6.86 26.37 -15.34
CA PRO A 22 6.66 26.73 -16.74
C PRO A 22 5.74 27.95 -16.96
N ASP A 23 4.83 28.25 -16.03
CA ASP A 23 3.93 29.40 -16.07
C ASP A 23 4.51 30.67 -15.40
N GLY A 24 5.76 30.62 -14.92
CA GLY A 24 6.50 31.77 -14.40
C GLY A 24 6.38 31.99 -12.89
N ARG A 25 5.68 31.13 -12.14
CA ARG A 25 5.64 31.21 -10.66
C ARG A 25 6.88 30.60 -10.02
N LYS A 26 7.44 31.17 -8.96
CA LYS A 26 8.56 30.56 -8.23
C LYS A 26 8.13 29.28 -7.52
N TYR A 27 8.94 28.22 -7.58
CA TYR A 27 8.65 26.98 -6.85
C TYR A 27 8.50 27.21 -5.34
N GLY A 28 9.24 28.16 -4.76
CA GLY A 28 9.16 28.51 -3.34
C GLY A 28 7.88 29.27 -2.92
N THR A 29 6.98 29.56 -3.84
CA THR A 29 5.68 30.20 -3.56
C THR A 29 4.49 29.30 -3.92
N LEU A 30 4.75 28.05 -4.31
CA LEU A 30 3.69 27.08 -4.61
C LEU A 30 3.20 26.42 -3.33
N ALA A 31 1.89 26.22 -3.25
CA ALA A 31 1.29 25.43 -2.17
C ALA A 31 1.35 23.92 -2.43
N GLY A 32 1.84 23.49 -3.60
CA GLY A 32 1.90 22.09 -3.97
C GLY A 32 2.73 21.84 -5.22
N SER A 33 3.20 20.61 -5.37
CA SER A 33 3.87 20.11 -6.58
C SER A 33 3.77 18.59 -6.66
N ALA A 34 3.40 18.09 -7.84
CA ALA A 34 3.30 16.68 -8.14
C ALA A 34 4.58 16.09 -8.76
N GLY A 35 4.89 14.86 -8.37
CA GLY A 35 6.01 14.06 -8.88
C GLY A 35 5.95 12.63 -8.34
N ARG A 36 7.06 11.88 -8.36
CA ARG A 36 7.14 10.60 -7.61
C ARG A 36 6.91 10.79 -6.11
N THR A 37 7.16 12.00 -5.62
CA THR A 37 6.78 12.49 -4.31
C THR A 37 5.86 13.69 -4.52
N THR A 38 4.66 13.65 -3.95
CA THR A 38 3.75 14.80 -3.90
C THR A 38 4.14 15.66 -2.70
N ILE A 39 4.37 16.95 -2.94
CA ILE A 39 4.70 17.92 -1.89
C ILE A 39 3.51 18.87 -1.78
N ILE A 40 3.10 19.17 -0.54
CA ILE A 40 2.03 20.13 -0.25
C ILE A 40 2.44 21.07 0.89
N LEU A 41 1.83 22.25 0.91
CA LEU A 41 1.85 23.16 2.04
C LEU A 41 0.96 22.57 3.14
N ASP A 42 1.52 22.42 4.33
CA ASP A 42 0.80 21.89 5.48
C ASP A 42 -0.36 22.79 5.91
N ASP A 43 -0.25 24.12 5.77
CA ASP A 43 -1.33 25.07 6.03
C ASP A 43 -2.62 24.73 5.26
N ASN A 44 -2.51 24.22 4.03
CA ASN A 44 -3.65 23.79 3.21
C ASN A 44 -4.34 22.53 3.76
N ILE A 45 -3.58 21.63 4.39
CA ILE A 45 -4.09 20.39 4.99
C ILE A 45 -4.60 20.63 6.40
N LEU A 46 -3.98 21.57 7.11
CA LEU A 46 -4.41 21.99 8.44
C LEU A 46 -5.59 22.95 8.38
N CYS A 47 -5.92 23.49 7.20
CA CYS A 47 -6.94 24.51 7.01
C CYS A 47 -6.75 25.69 7.98
N ASN A 48 -5.54 26.23 8.08
CA ASN A 48 -5.25 27.36 8.96
C ASN A 48 -5.22 28.70 8.20
N ALA A 49 -5.23 29.83 8.92
CA ALA A 49 -5.34 31.16 8.32
C ALA A 49 -4.25 31.52 7.29
N ALA A 50 -3.15 30.77 7.22
CA ALA A 50 -2.09 30.95 6.22
C ALA A 50 -2.35 30.18 4.90
N ASP A 51 -3.41 29.37 4.83
CA ASP A 51 -3.81 28.64 3.62
C ASP A 51 -4.14 29.63 2.47
N PRO A 52 -3.35 29.65 1.38
CA PRO A 52 -3.57 30.57 0.27
C PRO A 52 -4.86 30.26 -0.51
N TYR A 53 -5.45 29.07 -0.31
CA TYR A 53 -6.73 28.68 -0.91
C TYR A 53 -7.91 28.86 0.04
N LEU A 54 -7.72 29.50 1.21
CA LEU A 54 -8.79 29.90 2.13
C LEU A 54 -9.76 28.75 2.47
N HIS A 55 -9.24 27.52 2.60
CA HIS A 55 -10.00 26.29 2.91
C HIS A 55 -10.98 25.84 1.82
N THR A 56 -10.92 26.48 0.64
CA THR A 56 -11.80 26.21 -0.48
C THR A 56 -11.26 25.15 -1.43
N PHE A 57 -9.96 24.83 -1.35
CA PHE A 57 -9.30 23.86 -2.21
C PHE A 57 -8.37 22.94 -1.42
N ASN A 58 -8.44 21.63 -1.66
CA ASN A 58 -7.45 20.69 -1.15
C ASN A 58 -6.39 20.41 -2.22
N VAL A 59 -5.22 21.03 -2.05
CA VAL A 59 -4.08 20.91 -2.95
C VAL A 59 -3.54 19.49 -2.98
N LEU A 60 -3.62 18.74 -1.88
CA LEU A 60 -3.16 17.34 -1.86
C LEU A 60 -3.97 16.45 -2.78
N VAL A 61 -5.30 16.57 -2.79
CA VAL A 61 -6.12 15.77 -3.72
C VAL A 61 -5.75 16.07 -5.17
N HIS A 62 -5.53 17.34 -5.50
CA HIS A 62 -5.14 17.77 -6.83
C HIS A 62 -3.75 17.25 -7.24
N GLU A 63 -2.72 17.55 -6.46
CA GLU A 63 -1.33 17.19 -6.78
C GLU A 63 -1.08 15.69 -6.69
N PHE A 64 -1.74 14.99 -5.77
CA PHE A 64 -1.64 13.53 -5.69
C PHE A 64 -2.30 12.86 -6.91
N THR A 65 -3.35 13.46 -7.47
CA THR A 65 -3.99 12.94 -8.69
C THR A 65 -3.03 13.01 -9.89
N HIS A 66 -2.23 14.07 -10.01
CA HIS A 66 -1.16 14.13 -11.01
C HIS A 66 -0.12 13.00 -10.83
N SER A 67 0.25 12.68 -9.59
CA SER A 67 1.14 11.55 -9.28
C SER A 67 0.52 10.21 -9.65
N VAL A 68 -0.76 9.99 -9.35
CA VAL A 68 -1.52 8.78 -9.75
C VAL A 68 -1.60 8.68 -11.27
N HIS A 69 -1.92 9.77 -11.97
CA HIS A 69 -1.99 9.80 -13.43
C HIS A 69 -0.65 9.43 -14.08
N THR A 70 0.45 9.97 -13.54
CA THR A 70 1.76 9.79 -14.14
C THR A 70 2.32 8.39 -13.86
N TYR A 71 2.22 7.93 -12.61
CA TYR A 71 2.94 6.75 -12.10
C TYR A 71 2.05 5.60 -11.64
N GLY A 72 0.78 5.86 -11.32
CA GLY A 72 -0.14 4.91 -10.70
C GLY A 72 -1.05 4.16 -11.66
N VAL A 73 -1.21 4.65 -12.90
CA VAL A 73 -2.11 4.05 -13.90
C VAL A 73 -1.36 3.44 -15.07
N ASP A 74 -1.90 2.33 -15.59
CA ASP A 74 -1.36 1.65 -16.77
C ASP A 74 -1.70 2.37 -18.09
N ALA A 75 -1.14 1.89 -19.20
CA ALA A 75 -1.36 2.50 -20.52
C ALA A 75 -2.83 2.48 -20.98
N ALA A 76 -3.60 1.47 -20.59
CA ALA A 76 -5.01 1.35 -20.96
C ALA A 76 -5.84 2.43 -20.24
N MET A 77 -5.60 2.62 -18.93
CA MET A 77 -6.23 3.65 -18.14
C MET A 77 -5.82 5.06 -18.60
N LYS A 78 -4.55 5.29 -18.91
CA LYS A 78 -4.10 6.58 -19.52
C LYS A 78 -4.89 6.90 -20.78
N LYS A 79 -5.02 5.94 -21.69
CA LYS A 79 -5.83 6.10 -22.92
C LYS A 79 -7.29 6.45 -22.63
N ARG A 80 -7.89 5.86 -21.58
CA ARG A 80 -9.27 6.20 -21.16
C ARG A 80 -9.38 7.65 -20.68
N ILE A 81 -8.41 8.11 -19.90
CA ILE A 81 -8.35 9.50 -19.41
C ILE A 81 -8.21 10.46 -20.61
N THR A 82 -7.33 10.16 -21.55
CA THR A 82 -7.12 10.97 -22.76
C THR A 82 -8.40 11.09 -23.59
N ASN A 83 -9.10 9.96 -23.79
CA ASN A 83 -10.37 9.94 -24.50
C ASN A 83 -11.43 10.77 -23.77
N SER A 84 -11.49 10.68 -22.44
CA SER A 84 -12.42 11.47 -21.64
C SER A 84 -12.12 12.96 -21.72
N TYR A 85 -10.86 13.37 -21.66
CA TYR A 85 -10.44 14.75 -21.82
C TYR A 85 -10.82 15.30 -23.21
N ASN A 86 -10.53 14.54 -24.27
CA ASN A 86 -10.89 14.93 -25.63
C ASN A 86 -12.41 15.04 -25.83
N ALA A 87 -13.18 14.10 -25.27
CA ALA A 87 -14.64 14.18 -25.27
C ALA A 87 -15.13 15.43 -24.51
N ALA A 88 -14.54 15.74 -23.35
CA ALA A 88 -14.90 16.91 -22.57
C ALA A 88 -14.67 18.22 -23.34
N ARG A 89 -13.57 18.32 -24.09
CA ARG A 89 -13.28 19.44 -24.98
C ARG A 89 -14.26 19.50 -26.16
N ALA A 90 -14.53 18.37 -26.81
CA ALA A 90 -15.42 18.30 -27.97
C ALA A 90 -16.86 18.70 -27.62
N HIS A 91 -17.35 18.22 -26.47
CA HIS A 91 -18.71 18.47 -25.98
C HIS A 91 -18.84 19.71 -25.11
N ARG A 92 -17.73 20.43 -24.85
CA ARG A 92 -17.68 21.62 -23.98
C ARG A 92 -18.36 21.38 -22.63
N THR A 93 -18.16 20.18 -22.07
CA THR A 93 -18.71 19.83 -20.75
C THR A 93 -18.02 20.61 -19.63
N TRP A 94 -16.82 21.14 -19.90
CA TRP A 94 -16.12 22.08 -19.03
C TRP A 94 -15.89 23.38 -19.80
N GLU A 95 -15.83 24.50 -19.09
CA GLU A 95 -15.47 25.78 -19.69
C GLU A 95 -14.05 25.71 -20.27
N MET A 96 -13.91 26.07 -21.55
CA MET A 96 -12.64 25.92 -22.28
C MET A 96 -11.54 26.83 -21.74
N SER A 97 -11.89 27.90 -21.04
CA SER A 97 -10.98 28.83 -20.35
C SER A 97 -10.66 28.42 -18.91
N SER A 98 -11.16 27.27 -18.44
CA SER A 98 -10.83 26.75 -17.12
C SER A 98 -9.42 26.15 -17.08
N TYR A 99 -8.77 26.20 -15.92
CA TYR A 99 -7.51 25.49 -15.70
C TYR A 99 -7.65 23.98 -15.90
N SER A 100 -8.81 23.40 -15.63
CA SER A 100 -9.12 22.00 -15.93
C SER A 100 -8.95 21.67 -17.41
N MET A 101 -9.16 22.63 -18.32
CA MET A 101 -9.01 22.45 -19.77
C MET A 101 -7.63 22.83 -20.30
N SER A 102 -6.67 23.18 -19.42
CA SER A 102 -5.31 23.52 -19.82
C SER A 102 -4.49 22.28 -20.24
N SER A 103 -4.76 21.13 -19.62
CA SER A 103 -4.15 19.85 -19.97
C SER A 103 -5.00 18.67 -19.49
N GLU A 104 -4.73 17.47 -20.02
CA GLU A 104 -5.35 16.23 -19.56
C GLU A 104 -5.09 15.93 -18.08
N GLY A 105 -3.88 16.25 -17.58
CA GLY A 105 -3.54 16.09 -16.17
C GLY A 105 -4.39 16.99 -15.29
N GLU A 106 -4.53 18.26 -15.68
CA GLU A 106 -5.33 19.22 -14.93
C GLU A 106 -6.82 18.89 -14.98
N TYR A 107 -7.30 18.38 -16.12
CA TYR A 107 -8.66 17.87 -16.24
C TYR A 107 -8.94 16.77 -15.21
N LEU A 108 -8.03 15.79 -15.09
CA LEU A 108 -8.19 14.70 -14.15
C LEU A 108 -8.06 15.18 -12.69
N ALA A 109 -7.08 16.02 -12.38
CA ALA A 109 -6.83 16.52 -11.03
C ALA A 109 -7.98 17.39 -10.51
N GLN A 110 -8.52 18.26 -11.36
CA GLN A 110 -9.70 19.07 -11.02
C GLN A 110 -10.98 18.22 -10.94
N GLY A 111 -11.10 17.21 -11.82
CA GLY A 111 -12.16 16.21 -11.72
C GLY A 111 -12.13 15.44 -10.41
N ALA A 112 -10.95 15.03 -9.94
CA ALA A 112 -10.78 14.35 -8.66
C ALA A 112 -11.14 15.27 -7.47
N ALA A 113 -10.71 16.53 -7.50
CA ALA A 113 -11.08 17.52 -6.47
C ALA A 113 -12.61 17.71 -6.39
N ALA A 114 -13.30 17.75 -7.53
CA ALA A 114 -14.76 17.80 -7.58
C ALA A 114 -15.41 16.50 -7.04
N TYR A 115 -14.90 15.33 -7.44
CA TYR A 115 -15.39 14.03 -6.99
C TYR A 115 -15.33 13.86 -5.48
N PHE A 116 -14.21 14.24 -4.86
CA PHE A 116 -14.02 14.16 -3.42
C PHE A 116 -14.63 15.36 -2.67
N ASN A 117 -15.29 16.28 -3.37
CA ASN A 117 -15.89 17.49 -2.81
C ASN A 117 -14.88 18.32 -1.99
N THR A 118 -13.68 18.49 -2.55
CA THR A 118 -12.56 19.21 -1.94
C THR A 118 -12.24 20.52 -2.66
N ASN A 119 -13.19 21.07 -3.41
CA ASN A 119 -13.14 22.33 -4.14
C ASN A 119 -14.27 23.30 -3.70
N ARG A 120 -14.64 23.29 -2.41
CA ARG A 120 -15.81 24.00 -1.86
C ARG A 120 -15.70 25.52 -1.99
N GLY A 121 -16.67 26.16 -2.65
CA GLY A 121 -16.85 27.61 -2.57
C GLY A 121 -15.90 28.45 -3.44
N ILE A 122 -15.20 27.83 -4.39
CA ILE A 122 -14.43 28.60 -5.38
C ILE A 122 -15.37 29.08 -6.49
N SER A 123 -15.69 30.37 -6.45
CA SER A 123 -16.12 31.14 -7.62
C SER A 123 -15.02 32.14 -8.02
N HIS A 124 -13.83 31.65 -8.34
CA HIS A 124 -12.90 32.41 -9.17
C HIS A 124 -13.11 31.91 -10.59
N GLY A 125 -13.43 32.81 -11.53
CA GLY A 125 -13.94 32.51 -12.87
C GLY A 125 -13.45 31.17 -13.46
N ASN A 126 -14.42 30.34 -13.85
CA ASN A 126 -14.28 29.12 -14.66
C ASN A 126 -14.09 27.77 -13.95
N TYR A 127 -14.61 27.53 -12.75
CA TYR A 127 -14.70 26.17 -12.20
C TYR A 127 -16.13 25.86 -11.76
N MET A 128 -16.79 24.99 -12.51
CA MET A 128 -18.17 24.56 -12.26
C MET A 128 -18.23 23.62 -11.05
N ASN A 129 -19.12 23.94 -10.11
CA ASN A 129 -19.35 23.25 -8.83
C ASN A 129 -20.54 22.28 -8.89
N GLU A 130 -20.61 21.39 -9.88
CA GLU A 130 -21.79 20.51 -10.05
C GLU A 130 -21.39 19.02 -10.07
N PRO A 131 -21.71 18.24 -9.01
CA PRO A 131 -21.51 16.78 -8.92
C PRO A 131 -22.23 16.00 -10.04
N GLU A 132 -23.27 16.58 -10.65
CA GLU A 132 -24.15 15.91 -11.61
C GLU A 132 -23.40 15.48 -12.88
N GLN A 133 -22.35 16.20 -13.29
CA GLN A 133 -21.57 15.89 -14.49
C GLN A 133 -20.48 14.84 -14.26
N PHE A 134 -19.94 14.73 -13.04
CA PHE A 134 -18.97 13.68 -12.68
C PHE A 134 -19.63 12.32 -12.46
N SER A 135 -20.94 12.29 -12.15
CA SER A 135 -21.71 11.04 -12.01
C SER A 135 -21.69 10.15 -13.25
N LYS A 136 -21.57 10.75 -14.45
CA LYS A 136 -21.43 10.04 -15.74
C LYS A 136 -20.05 9.39 -15.91
N PHE A 137 -19.01 9.90 -15.24
CA PHE A 137 -17.66 9.33 -15.24
C PHE A 137 -17.54 8.12 -14.31
N THR A 138 -18.28 8.09 -13.21
CA THR A 138 -18.21 7.05 -12.16
C THR A 138 -19.28 5.97 -12.29
N ALA A 139 -20.04 5.94 -13.37
CA ALA A 139 -21.10 4.94 -13.58
C ALA A 139 -20.58 3.49 -13.60
N GLU A 140 -19.26 3.28 -13.76
CA GLU A 140 -18.59 1.98 -13.65
C GLU A 140 -17.89 1.72 -12.29
N SER A 141 -17.97 2.64 -11.32
CA SER A 141 -17.18 2.55 -10.07
C SER A 141 -17.92 3.05 -8.83
N LYS A 142 -19.20 2.68 -8.68
CA LYS A 142 -19.94 2.85 -7.42
C LYS A 142 -19.39 1.93 -6.33
N HIS A 143 -18.25 2.30 -5.75
CA HIS A 143 -17.85 1.84 -4.42
C HIS A 143 -18.15 2.97 -3.42
N PRO A 144 -19.06 2.77 -2.45
CA PRO A 144 -19.24 3.73 -1.38
C PRO A 144 -17.91 3.90 -0.64
N LEU A 145 -17.51 5.15 -0.40
CA LEU A 145 -16.41 5.44 0.51
C LEU A 145 -16.83 4.96 1.91
N PRO A 146 -16.04 4.09 2.56
CA PRO A 146 -16.36 3.63 3.89
C PRO A 146 -16.30 4.78 4.88
N ALA A 147 -17.21 4.75 5.86
CA ALA A 147 -17.32 5.73 6.93
C ALA A 147 -15.96 5.99 7.59
N HIS A 148 -15.70 7.25 7.94
CA HIS A 148 -14.45 7.71 8.55
C HIS A 148 -14.04 6.81 9.73
N SER A 149 -13.12 5.88 9.44
CA SER A 149 -12.35 5.17 10.45
C SER A 149 -11.63 6.21 11.30
N THR A 150 -11.71 6.08 12.62
CA THR A 150 -10.82 6.74 13.57
C THR A 150 -9.39 6.75 13.02
N ARG A 151 -8.68 7.89 13.07
CA ARG A 151 -7.29 8.00 12.59
C ARG A 151 -6.44 6.90 13.25
N THR A 152 -6.13 5.84 12.51
CA THR A 152 -5.23 4.80 12.99
C THR A 152 -3.81 5.30 12.84
N SER A 153 -3.17 5.63 13.96
CA SER A 153 -1.73 5.89 14.00
C SER A 153 -0.97 4.57 14.03
N PHE A 154 0.16 4.50 13.33
CA PHE A 154 1.03 3.33 13.31
C PHE A 154 2.35 3.62 14.01
N LYS A 155 2.83 2.64 14.77
CA LYS A 155 4.20 2.56 15.29
C LYS A 155 5.08 1.91 14.24
N HIS A 156 6.35 2.29 14.21
CA HIS A 156 7.32 1.80 13.22
C HIS A 156 8.57 1.23 13.88
N LYS A 157 9.07 0.13 13.31
CA LYS A 157 10.42 -0.40 13.50
C LYS A 157 10.97 -0.73 12.13
N TYR A 158 12.28 -0.66 11.98
CA TYR A 158 12.95 -0.81 10.70
C TYR A 158 13.98 -1.92 10.80
N VAL A 159 13.85 -2.93 9.94
CA VAL A 159 14.76 -4.08 9.89
C VAL A 159 15.66 -3.98 8.68
N TYR A 160 16.96 -4.07 8.90
CA TYR A 160 17.99 -4.05 7.87
C TYR A 160 18.36 -5.47 7.44
N CYS A 161 18.90 -5.63 6.24
CA CYS A 161 19.28 -6.95 5.72
C CYS A 161 20.42 -7.64 6.48
N ASN A 162 21.17 -6.91 7.31
CA ASN A 162 22.14 -7.50 8.25
C ASN A 162 21.49 -7.99 9.56
N GLY A 163 20.16 -7.88 9.69
CA GLY A 163 19.40 -8.21 10.90
C GLY A 163 19.37 -7.10 11.95
N GLY A 164 19.93 -5.92 11.66
CA GLY A 164 19.82 -4.76 12.53
C GLY A 164 18.36 -4.29 12.66
N ILE A 165 18.00 -3.78 13.84
CA ILE A 165 16.66 -3.24 14.13
C ILE A 165 16.84 -1.81 14.64
N ALA A 166 16.07 -0.86 14.11
CA ALA A 166 16.08 0.53 14.55
C ALA A 166 14.66 1.07 14.73
N ASP A 167 14.51 2.08 15.58
CA ASP A 167 13.26 2.83 15.77
C ASP A 167 13.14 4.01 14.78
N TYR A 168 14.23 4.36 14.11
CA TYR A 168 14.27 5.40 13.08
C TYR A 168 14.80 4.83 11.76
N LYS A 169 14.22 5.28 10.65
CA LYS A 169 14.60 4.82 9.32
C LYS A 169 15.88 5.50 8.87
N SER A 170 16.85 4.70 8.47
CA SER A 170 18.01 5.14 7.69
C SER A 170 18.17 4.17 6.52
N GLY A 171 18.31 4.67 5.30
CA GLY A 171 18.46 3.82 4.11
C GLY A 171 17.27 2.87 3.85
N THR A 172 17.57 1.73 3.23
CA THR A 172 16.58 0.75 2.77
C THR A 172 16.36 -0.32 3.83
N THR A 173 15.10 -0.50 4.22
CA THR A 173 14.68 -1.38 5.33
C THR A 173 13.40 -2.13 4.96
N ILE A 174 13.12 -3.21 5.68
CA ILE A 174 11.76 -3.75 5.77
C ILE A 174 11.07 -3.05 6.93
N ASP A 175 9.99 -2.34 6.62
CA ASP A 175 9.27 -1.54 7.60
C ASP A 175 8.27 -2.43 8.36
N ILE A 176 8.41 -2.50 9.68
CA ILE A 176 7.51 -3.19 10.59
C ILE A 176 6.57 -2.16 11.19
N THR A 177 5.34 -2.13 10.69
CA THR A 177 4.28 -1.26 11.16
C THR A 177 3.39 -2.02 12.14
N ALA A 178 2.88 -1.32 13.15
CA ALA A 178 1.93 -1.88 14.10
C ALA A 178 0.91 -0.81 14.48
N THR A 179 -0.35 -1.17 14.71
CA THR A 179 -1.35 -0.22 15.20
C THR A 179 -0.98 0.29 16.59
N THR A 180 -1.61 1.38 17.05
CA THR A 180 -1.41 1.87 18.43
C THR A 180 -1.84 0.85 19.49
N SER A 181 -2.83 0.01 19.19
CA SER A 181 -3.36 -1.04 20.06
C SER A 181 -2.37 -2.19 20.27
N VAL A 182 -1.52 -2.50 19.29
CA VAL A 182 -0.51 -3.56 19.41
C VAL A 182 0.54 -3.20 20.47
N SER A 183 0.83 -4.15 21.36
CA SER A 183 1.82 -3.95 22.42
C SER A 183 3.23 -3.72 21.86
N GLY A 184 4.06 -2.94 22.59
CA GLY A 184 5.47 -2.72 22.21
C GLY A 184 6.28 -4.01 22.16
N THR A 185 5.93 -4.99 23.01
CA THR A 185 6.53 -6.33 23.03
C THR A 185 6.22 -7.10 21.75
N ALA A 186 4.97 -7.12 21.29
CA ALA A 186 4.59 -7.77 20.04
C ALA A 186 5.28 -7.11 18.84
N HIS A 187 5.29 -5.78 18.78
CA HIS A 187 5.96 -5.04 17.71
C HIS A 187 7.48 -5.32 17.65
N THR A 188 8.13 -5.39 18.81
CA THR A 188 9.55 -5.76 18.90
C THR A 188 9.81 -7.21 18.49
N LYS A 189 8.99 -8.15 18.93
CA LYS A 189 9.10 -9.57 18.55
C LYS A 189 8.89 -9.77 17.04
N ALA A 190 7.94 -9.08 16.43
CA ALA A 190 7.75 -9.10 14.99
C ALA A 190 9.03 -8.66 14.25
N ALA A 191 9.64 -7.55 14.69
CA ALA A 191 10.90 -7.08 14.12
C ALA A 191 12.04 -8.09 14.32
N GLN A 192 12.12 -8.75 15.47
CA GLN A 192 13.11 -9.79 15.74
C GLN A 192 12.93 -11.05 14.87
N ILE A 193 11.69 -11.46 14.60
CA ILE A 193 11.40 -12.58 13.69
C ILE A 193 11.91 -12.24 12.29
N ILE A 194 11.55 -11.07 11.76
CA ILE A 194 12.01 -10.63 10.43
C ILE A 194 13.52 -10.49 10.39
N ALA A 195 14.14 -9.91 11.43
CA ALA A 195 15.59 -9.79 11.54
C ALA A 195 16.30 -11.15 11.45
N ARG A 196 15.75 -12.19 12.09
CA ARG A 196 16.27 -13.56 11.99
C ARG A 196 16.11 -14.12 10.58
N MET A 197 14.96 -13.91 9.94
CA MET A 197 14.74 -14.38 8.57
C MET A 197 15.69 -13.73 7.58
N VAL A 198 15.84 -12.41 7.62
CA VAL A 198 16.68 -11.69 6.66
C VAL A 198 18.17 -11.96 6.84
N LYS A 199 18.61 -12.19 8.08
CA LYS A 199 20.00 -12.59 8.36
C LYS A 199 20.36 -13.95 7.75
N ASN A 200 19.36 -14.80 7.52
CA ASN A 200 19.52 -16.15 6.98
C ASN A 200 19.12 -16.29 5.51
N MET A 201 18.76 -15.19 4.83
CA MET A 201 18.52 -15.20 3.39
C MET A 201 19.66 -14.51 2.63
N PRO A 202 19.87 -14.83 1.34
CA PRO A 202 20.83 -14.12 0.51
C PRO A 202 20.59 -12.61 0.52
N SER A 203 21.66 -11.82 0.68
CA SER A 203 21.57 -10.36 0.75
C SER A 203 20.90 -9.74 -0.47
N ALA A 204 21.11 -10.31 -1.66
CA ALA A 204 20.43 -9.88 -2.89
C ALA A 204 18.90 -10.00 -2.79
N ILE A 205 18.39 -11.13 -2.26
CA ILE A 205 16.95 -11.35 -2.06
C ILE A 205 16.40 -10.40 -1.00
N CYS A 206 17.13 -10.22 0.10
CA CYS A 206 16.73 -9.26 1.12
C CYS A 206 16.67 -7.83 0.57
N ASN A 207 17.69 -7.42 -0.18
CA ASN A 207 17.75 -6.09 -0.80
C ASN A 207 16.63 -5.90 -1.82
N SER A 208 16.23 -6.97 -2.52
CA SER A 208 15.04 -6.94 -3.36
C SER A 208 13.83 -6.61 -2.49
N VAL A 209 13.50 -7.36 -1.44
CA VAL A 209 12.27 -7.09 -0.64
C VAL A 209 12.33 -5.80 0.20
N ALA A 210 13.51 -5.35 0.61
CA ALA A 210 13.66 -4.15 1.40
C ALA A 210 13.21 -2.90 0.62
N GLY A 211 12.41 -2.04 1.26
CA GLY A 211 11.80 -0.86 0.63
C GLY A 211 10.53 -1.14 -0.19
N GLN A 212 10.19 -2.39 -0.47
CA GLN A 212 8.97 -2.74 -1.23
C GLN A 212 8.01 -3.71 -0.53
N VAL A 213 8.49 -4.50 0.43
CA VAL A 213 7.68 -5.31 1.33
C VAL A 213 7.67 -4.69 2.72
N LYS A 214 6.51 -4.67 3.35
CA LYS A 214 6.27 -4.19 4.71
C LYS A 214 5.62 -5.28 5.55
N ILE A 215 5.75 -5.19 6.86
CA ILE A 215 5.03 -6.01 7.82
C ILE A 215 4.00 -5.16 8.55
N GLY A 216 2.79 -5.68 8.71
CA GLY A 216 1.71 -5.05 9.44
C GLY A 216 1.24 -5.91 10.61
N VAL A 217 1.44 -5.46 11.84
CA VAL A 217 0.97 -6.14 13.04
C VAL A 217 -0.37 -5.55 13.48
N PHE A 218 -1.35 -6.41 13.72
CA PHE A 218 -2.69 -6.01 14.17
C PHE A 218 -3.14 -6.88 15.35
N THR A 219 -4.11 -6.37 16.12
CA THR A 219 -4.77 -7.11 17.20
C THR A 219 -6.01 -7.84 16.72
N LYS A 220 -6.47 -8.85 17.46
CA LYS A 220 -7.68 -9.63 17.12
C LYS A 220 -8.94 -8.77 16.92
N SER A 221 -9.10 -7.69 17.69
CA SER A 221 -10.25 -6.78 17.59
C SER A 221 -10.20 -5.89 16.34
N GLU A 222 -9.02 -5.64 15.81
CA GLU A 222 -8.82 -4.83 14.60
C GLU A 222 -8.97 -5.67 13.33
N GLY A 223 -8.39 -6.88 13.34
CA GLY A 223 -8.20 -7.69 12.13
C GLY A 223 -7.25 -7.02 11.12
N MET A 224 -6.85 -7.76 10.09
CA MET A 224 -5.89 -7.23 9.11
C MET A 224 -6.43 -6.06 8.25
N MET A 225 -7.75 -5.83 8.28
CA MET A 225 -8.47 -4.80 7.53
C MET A 225 -8.18 -3.39 8.04
N ILE A 226 -7.61 -3.27 9.24
CA ILE A 226 -7.13 -1.99 9.77
C ILE A 226 -6.05 -1.37 8.89
N TYR A 227 -5.37 -2.20 8.08
CA TYR A 227 -4.51 -1.74 7.01
C TYR A 227 -5.35 -1.36 5.79
N PRO A 228 -5.28 -0.11 5.29
CA PRO A 228 -6.16 0.37 4.22
C PRO A 228 -6.17 -0.48 2.95
N TYR A 229 -5.02 -1.08 2.61
CA TYR A 229 -4.89 -2.00 1.48
C TYR A 229 -5.80 -3.24 1.61
N ASN A 230 -6.13 -3.68 2.82
CA ASN A 230 -6.98 -4.85 3.07
C ASN A 230 -8.47 -4.47 3.26
N HIS A 231 -8.84 -3.19 3.17
CA HIS A 231 -10.23 -2.78 3.41
C HIS A 231 -11.20 -3.41 2.40
N TYR A 232 -10.78 -3.64 1.16
CA TYR A 232 -11.63 -4.25 0.14
C TYR A 232 -12.08 -5.68 0.48
N VAL A 233 -11.39 -6.39 1.38
CA VAL A 233 -11.78 -7.73 1.85
C VAL A 233 -12.51 -7.73 3.19
N ALA A 234 -12.81 -6.55 3.75
CA ALA A 234 -13.53 -6.42 5.01
C ALA A 234 -14.92 -7.07 4.92
N ASP A 235 -15.28 -7.80 5.98
CA ASP A 235 -16.59 -8.40 6.09
C ASP A 235 -17.62 -7.33 6.44
N ARG A 236 -18.48 -6.99 5.48
CA ARG A 236 -19.57 -6.04 5.67
C ARG A 236 -20.73 -6.73 6.37
N ALA A 237 -21.62 -5.95 7.00
CA ALA A 237 -22.75 -6.51 7.76
C ALA A 237 -23.61 -7.46 6.92
N GLU A 238 -23.87 -7.10 5.66
CA GLU A 238 -24.61 -7.89 4.68
C GLU A 238 -23.85 -9.13 4.16
N CYS A 239 -22.54 -9.20 4.39
CA CYS A 239 -21.69 -10.31 3.98
C CYS A 239 -21.37 -11.29 5.10
N ARG A 240 -21.82 -11.05 6.33
CA ARG A 240 -21.50 -11.88 7.49
C ARG A 240 -21.85 -13.34 7.25
N GLY A 241 -20.84 -14.23 7.28
CA GLY A 241 -21.00 -15.67 7.03
C GLY A 241 -21.30 -16.06 5.57
N ILE A 242 -21.30 -15.11 4.63
CA ILE A 242 -21.59 -15.34 3.21
C ILE A 242 -20.31 -15.18 2.38
N CYS A 243 -19.98 -16.21 1.58
CA CYS A 243 -18.79 -16.23 0.72
C CYS A 243 -19.13 -16.36 -0.79
N SER A 244 -20.37 -16.06 -1.17
CA SER A 244 -20.87 -16.15 -2.54
C SER A 244 -21.33 -14.79 -3.07
N GLY A 245 -21.56 -14.69 -4.38
CA GLY A 245 -22.05 -13.48 -5.04
C GLY A 245 -21.18 -12.25 -4.75
N ALA A 246 -21.82 -11.15 -4.38
CA ALA A 246 -21.17 -9.87 -4.05
C ALA A 246 -20.29 -9.89 -2.79
N CYS A 247 -20.31 -10.99 -2.03
CA CYS A 247 -19.52 -11.18 -0.81
C CYS A 247 -18.32 -12.11 -1.00
N LYS A 248 -18.13 -12.67 -2.20
CA LYS A 248 -17.02 -13.58 -2.52
C LYS A 248 -15.65 -12.99 -2.19
N ASN A 249 -15.45 -11.70 -2.40
CA ASN A 249 -14.20 -10.99 -2.12
C ASN A 249 -13.85 -10.89 -0.64
N THR A 250 -14.79 -11.18 0.27
CA THR A 250 -14.57 -11.14 1.73
C THR A 250 -14.07 -12.47 2.30
N CYS A 251 -13.94 -13.48 1.44
CA CYS A 251 -13.49 -14.81 1.82
C CYS A 251 -12.29 -15.26 1.00
N THR A 252 -11.46 -16.10 1.62
CA THR A 252 -10.39 -16.83 0.96
C THR A 252 -10.98 -17.88 0.01
N PRO A 253 -10.17 -18.41 -0.94
CA PRO A 253 -10.62 -19.46 -1.86
C PRO A 253 -11.16 -20.72 -1.19
N ASP A 254 -10.67 -21.05 0.01
CA ASP A 254 -11.12 -22.16 0.86
C ASP A 254 -12.30 -21.81 1.79
N GLY A 255 -12.91 -20.63 1.61
CA GLY A 255 -14.18 -20.24 2.24
C GLY A 255 -14.07 -19.64 3.65
N ARG A 256 -12.87 -19.33 4.14
CA ARG A 256 -12.67 -18.64 5.42
C ARG A 256 -12.86 -17.14 5.24
N LYS A 257 -13.38 -16.47 6.27
CA LYS A 257 -13.45 -15.01 6.27
C LYS A 257 -12.06 -14.43 6.45
N TYR A 258 -11.70 -13.46 5.63
CA TYR A 258 -10.42 -12.76 5.77
C TYR A 258 -10.24 -12.17 7.18
N GLY A 259 -11.34 -11.77 7.84
CA GLY A 259 -11.32 -11.19 9.18
C GLY A 259 -10.98 -12.18 10.29
N THR A 260 -10.97 -13.49 9.99
CA THR A 260 -10.62 -14.54 10.95
C THR A 260 -9.20 -15.06 10.77
N LEU A 261 -8.46 -14.58 9.76
CA LEU A 261 -7.10 -15.03 9.51
C LEU A 261 -6.12 -14.42 10.51
N ALA A 262 -5.14 -15.22 10.91
CA ALA A 262 -4.03 -14.73 11.73
C ALA A 262 -2.98 -13.99 10.89
N GLY A 263 -2.99 -14.12 9.56
CA GLY A 263 -2.06 -13.42 8.69
C GLY A 263 -2.42 -13.56 7.23
N SER A 264 -1.73 -12.77 6.41
CA SER A 264 -1.82 -12.81 4.94
C SER A 264 -0.58 -12.18 4.33
N ALA A 265 -0.05 -12.82 3.29
CA ALA A 265 1.05 -12.31 2.49
C ALA A 265 0.63 -11.25 1.46
N GLY A 266 1.61 -10.49 0.96
CA GLY A 266 1.43 -9.40 0.00
C GLY A 266 2.54 -8.37 0.10
N ARG A 267 2.42 -7.23 -0.59
CA ARG A 267 3.37 -6.11 -0.38
C ARG A 267 3.37 -5.61 1.06
N THR A 268 2.26 -5.81 1.77
CA THR A 268 2.22 -5.72 3.23
C THR A 268 1.81 -7.10 3.77
N THR A 269 2.77 -7.85 4.29
CA THR A 269 2.48 -9.08 5.03
C THR A 269 1.86 -8.68 6.36
N THR A 270 0.65 -9.14 6.64
CA THR A 270 -0.04 -8.83 7.90
C THR A 270 -0.05 -10.02 8.84
N ILE A 271 -0.02 -9.74 10.15
CA ILE A 271 0.09 -10.76 11.20
C ILE A 271 -0.61 -10.31 12.49
N LEU A 272 -1.33 -11.26 13.11
CA LEU A 272 -1.95 -11.14 14.41
C LEU A 272 -0.90 -11.16 15.52
N ASP A 273 -0.98 -10.20 16.44
CA ASP A 273 -0.05 -10.08 17.56
C ASP A 273 -0.07 -11.27 18.52
N ASP A 274 -1.22 -11.91 18.76
CA ASP A 274 -1.34 -13.12 19.57
C ASP A 274 -0.42 -14.26 19.05
N ASN A 275 -0.29 -14.41 17.72
CA ASN A 275 0.60 -15.39 17.12
C ASN A 275 2.08 -15.02 17.31
N ILE A 276 2.43 -13.74 17.19
CA ILE A 276 3.79 -13.25 17.45
C ILE A 276 4.19 -13.41 18.92
N LEU A 277 3.24 -13.17 19.82
CA LEU A 277 3.45 -13.29 21.25
C LEU A 277 3.52 -14.75 21.69
N CYS A 278 2.95 -15.67 20.89
CA CYS A 278 2.71 -17.05 21.27
C CYS A 278 1.98 -17.08 22.64
N ASN A 279 0.87 -16.35 22.75
CA ASN A 279 0.05 -16.31 23.96
C ASN A 279 -1.16 -17.25 23.86
N ALA A 280 -1.93 -17.40 24.94
CA ALA A 280 -3.04 -18.36 24.99
C ALA A 280 -4.18 -18.06 23.98
N ALA A 281 -4.19 -16.87 23.37
CA ALA A 281 -5.15 -16.49 22.33
C ALA A 281 -4.65 -16.77 20.90
N ASP A 282 -3.41 -17.27 20.75
CA ASP A 282 -2.85 -17.70 19.47
C ASP A 282 -3.72 -18.81 18.84
N PRO A 283 -4.34 -18.56 17.67
CA PRO A 283 -5.20 -19.56 17.02
C PRO A 283 -4.44 -20.80 16.54
N TYR A 284 -3.11 -20.75 16.51
CA TYR A 284 -2.24 -21.87 16.16
C TYR A 284 -1.63 -22.57 17.39
N LEU A 285 -2.13 -22.27 18.59
CA LEU A 285 -1.77 -22.97 19.83
C LEU A 285 -0.24 -23.06 20.05
N HIS A 286 0.50 -22.00 19.70
CA HIS A 286 1.97 -21.93 19.84
C HIS A 286 2.76 -22.90 18.95
N THR A 287 2.07 -23.61 18.05
CA THR A 287 2.68 -24.62 17.18
C THR A 287 3.20 -24.05 15.89
N PHE A 288 2.75 -22.86 15.47
CA PHE A 288 3.06 -22.29 14.16
C PHE A 288 3.31 -20.79 14.20
N ASN A 289 4.41 -20.33 13.61
CA ASN A 289 4.67 -18.90 13.42
C ASN A 289 4.19 -18.46 12.02
N VAL A 290 3.02 -17.83 11.99
CA VAL A 290 2.40 -17.39 10.73
C VAL A 290 3.25 -16.30 10.06
N LEU A 291 3.97 -15.45 10.81
CA LEU A 291 4.80 -14.41 10.21
C LEU A 291 5.92 -14.98 9.34
N VAL A 292 6.55 -16.09 9.76
CA VAL A 292 7.59 -16.76 8.99
C VAL A 292 7.05 -17.27 7.66
N HIS A 293 5.87 -17.90 7.71
CA HIS A 293 5.19 -18.41 6.54
C HIS A 293 4.78 -17.30 5.56
N GLU A 294 4.01 -16.31 6.03
CA GLU A 294 3.47 -15.25 5.18
C GLU A 294 4.56 -14.31 4.63
N PHE A 295 5.63 -14.08 5.38
CA PHE A 295 6.76 -13.31 4.87
C PHE A 295 7.52 -14.09 3.78
N THR A 296 7.59 -15.41 3.88
CA THR A 296 8.20 -16.25 2.83
C THR A 296 7.43 -16.16 1.52
N HIS A 297 6.09 -16.14 1.54
CA HIS A 297 5.30 -15.85 0.34
C HIS A 297 5.61 -14.49 -0.29
N SER A 298 5.81 -13.45 0.53
CA SER A 298 6.21 -12.12 0.05
C SER A 298 7.61 -12.12 -0.55
N VAL A 299 8.56 -12.86 0.05
CA VAL A 299 9.90 -13.08 -0.52
C VAL A 299 9.81 -13.83 -1.85
N HIS A 300 8.99 -14.88 -1.94
CA HIS A 300 8.77 -15.62 -3.18
C HIS A 300 8.18 -14.74 -4.30
N THR A 301 7.26 -13.85 -3.94
CA THR A 301 6.57 -13.02 -4.93
C THR A 301 7.44 -11.87 -5.41
N TYR A 302 8.11 -11.17 -4.49
CA TYR A 302 8.76 -9.86 -4.73
C TYR A 302 10.29 -9.88 -4.60
N GLY A 303 10.86 -10.89 -3.95
CA GLY A 303 12.28 -10.95 -3.59
C GLY A 303 13.15 -11.81 -4.51
N VAL A 304 12.55 -12.76 -5.22
CA VAL A 304 13.28 -13.71 -6.06
C VAL A 304 13.09 -13.45 -7.55
N ASP A 305 14.16 -13.66 -8.32
CA ASP A 305 14.14 -13.54 -9.77
C ASP A 305 13.53 -14.78 -10.45
N ALA A 306 13.40 -14.73 -11.78
CA ALA A 306 12.84 -15.82 -12.56
C ALA A 306 13.65 -17.13 -12.44
N ALA A 307 14.98 -17.04 -12.34
CA ALA A 307 15.83 -18.21 -12.23
C ALA A 307 15.63 -18.93 -10.89
N MET A 308 15.52 -18.17 -9.79
CA MET A 308 15.21 -18.70 -8.47
C MET A 308 13.79 -19.26 -8.39
N LYS A 309 12.79 -18.61 -9.02
CA LYS A 309 11.43 -19.17 -9.14
C LYS A 309 11.45 -20.53 -9.83
N THR A 310 12.15 -20.66 -10.96
CA THR A 310 12.32 -21.96 -11.64
C THR A 310 12.97 -23.01 -10.73
N ARG A 311 13.96 -22.64 -9.92
CA ARG A 311 14.57 -23.56 -8.96
C ARG A 311 13.57 -24.02 -7.90
N ILE A 312 12.74 -23.12 -7.37
CA ILE A 312 11.70 -23.44 -6.39
C ILE A 312 10.66 -24.40 -7.02
N THR A 313 10.18 -24.10 -8.23
CA THR A 313 9.25 -24.98 -8.97
C THR A 313 9.84 -26.36 -9.21
N ASN A 314 11.12 -26.45 -9.60
CA ASN A 314 11.79 -27.73 -9.81
C ASN A 314 11.92 -28.53 -8.50
N SER A 315 12.27 -27.87 -7.39
CA SER A 315 12.33 -28.50 -6.07
C SER A 315 10.95 -29.00 -5.61
N TYR A 316 9.88 -28.23 -5.83
CA TYR A 316 8.51 -28.64 -5.55
C TYR A 316 8.10 -29.87 -6.38
N ASN A 317 8.37 -29.85 -7.69
CA ASN A 317 8.07 -30.98 -8.57
C ASN A 317 8.84 -32.24 -8.19
N ALA A 318 10.12 -32.10 -7.83
CA ALA A 318 10.94 -33.19 -7.32
C ALA A 318 10.37 -33.75 -6.00
N ALA A 319 9.98 -32.89 -5.06
CA ALA A 319 9.36 -33.31 -3.80
C ALA A 319 8.07 -34.10 -4.03
N ARG A 320 7.23 -33.69 -4.99
CA ARG A 320 6.03 -34.43 -5.39
C ARG A 320 6.34 -35.77 -6.06
N ALA A 321 7.32 -35.79 -6.96
CA ALA A 321 7.71 -37.00 -7.69
C ALA A 321 8.30 -38.07 -6.76
N HIS A 322 9.12 -37.64 -5.80
CA HIS A 322 9.78 -38.51 -4.84
C HIS A 322 9.00 -38.72 -3.55
N ARG A 323 7.87 -38.02 -3.36
CA ARG A 323 7.03 -38.06 -2.15
C ARG A 323 7.82 -37.80 -0.87
N THR A 324 8.75 -36.84 -0.92
CA THR A 324 9.51 -36.43 0.28
C THR A 324 8.65 -35.67 1.29
N TRP A 325 7.45 -35.22 0.87
CA TRP A 325 6.41 -34.68 1.73
C TRP A 325 5.12 -35.47 1.49
N GLU A 326 4.27 -35.60 2.52
CA GLU A 326 2.96 -36.23 2.37
C GLU A 326 2.14 -35.51 1.30
N MET A 327 1.57 -36.24 0.33
CA MET A 327 0.87 -35.61 -0.81
C MET A 327 -0.44 -34.93 -0.44
N SER A 328 -1.08 -35.37 0.64
CA SER A 328 -2.24 -34.69 1.23
C SER A 328 -1.86 -33.40 1.95
N SER A 329 -0.56 -33.19 2.20
CA SER A 329 -0.09 -32.08 2.99
C SER A 329 -0.38 -30.75 2.32
N TYR A 330 -0.65 -29.71 3.11
CA TYR A 330 -0.84 -28.38 2.56
C TYR A 330 0.47 -27.81 2.03
N SER A 331 1.64 -28.26 2.50
CA SER A 331 2.90 -28.01 1.78
C SER A 331 2.83 -28.46 0.32
N MET A 332 2.07 -29.52 0.00
CA MET A 332 1.90 -30.04 -1.35
C MET A 332 0.69 -29.45 -2.10
N SER A 333 0.03 -28.43 -1.55
CA SER A 333 -1.10 -27.76 -2.21
C SER A 333 -0.65 -26.81 -3.32
N SER A 334 0.53 -26.19 -3.19
CA SER A 334 1.16 -25.37 -4.23
C SER A 334 2.67 -25.20 -3.98
N GLU A 335 3.42 -24.74 -4.98
CA GLU A 335 4.85 -24.45 -4.82
C GLU A 335 5.13 -23.32 -3.80
N GLY A 336 4.20 -22.37 -3.66
CA GLY A 336 4.33 -21.28 -2.70
C GLY A 336 4.21 -21.81 -1.28
N GLU A 337 3.25 -22.70 -1.05
CA GLU A 337 3.02 -23.33 0.25
C GLU A 337 4.14 -24.31 0.61
N TYR A 338 4.67 -25.03 -0.37
CA TYR A 338 5.86 -25.84 -0.22
C TYR A 338 7.04 -25.00 0.31
N LEU A 339 7.31 -23.86 -0.31
CA LEU A 339 8.41 -23.00 0.10
C LEU A 339 8.16 -22.37 1.49
N ALA A 340 6.96 -21.87 1.74
CA ALA A 340 6.62 -21.21 3.01
C ALA A 340 6.69 -22.19 4.19
N GLN A 341 6.28 -23.44 3.98
CA GLN A 341 6.37 -24.49 5.00
C GLN A 341 7.78 -25.04 5.15
N GLY A 342 8.54 -25.15 4.07
CA GLY A 342 9.98 -25.42 4.14
C GLY A 342 10.72 -24.36 4.94
N ALA A 343 10.38 -23.08 4.78
CA ALA A 343 10.94 -22.01 5.60
C ALA A 343 10.51 -22.12 7.07
N ALA A 344 9.24 -22.43 7.35
CA ALA A 344 8.76 -22.65 8.70
C ALA A 344 9.53 -23.80 9.39
N ALA A 345 9.84 -24.87 8.65
CA ALA A 345 10.66 -25.98 9.11
C ALA A 345 12.12 -25.58 9.37
N TYR A 346 12.76 -24.88 8.42
CA TYR A 346 14.12 -24.38 8.57
C TYR A 346 14.32 -23.52 9.82
N PHE A 347 13.34 -22.65 10.13
CA PHE A 347 13.37 -21.82 11.34
C PHE A 347 12.83 -22.52 12.59
N ASN A 348 12.44 -23.80 12.50
CA ASN A 348 11.85 -24.59 13.59
C ASN A 348 10.66 -23.88 14.25
N THR A 349 9.72 -23.45 13.41
CA THR A 349 8.57 -22.60 13.78
C THR A 349 7.22 -23.27 13.55
N ASN A 350 7.20 -24.60 13.39
CA ASN A 350 6.05 -25.47 13.12
C ASN A 350 6.03 -26.69 14.09
N ARG A 351 6.28 -26.45 15.39
CA ARG A 351 6.44 -27.49 16.43
C ARG A 351 5.11 -28.10 16.86
N GLY A 352 5.05 -29.42 17.01
CA GLY A 352 3.89 -30.09 17.64
C GLY A 352 2.65 -30.22 16.75
N ILE A 353 2.76 -29.88 15.46
CA ILE A 353 1.76 -30.26 14.47
C ILE A 353 1.95 -31.76 14.19
N SER A 354 1.19 -32.60 14.87
CA SER A 354 1.10 -34.02 14.54
C SER A 354 0.40 -34.19 13.19
N HIS A 355 1.21 -34.35 12.13
CA HIS A 355 1.08 -35.42 11.13
C HIS A 355 -0.29 -35.50 10.43
N GLY A 356 -0.41 -34.69 9.38
CA GLY A 356 -1.56 -34.68 8.49
C GLY A 356 -1.46 -33.60 7.43
N ASN A 357 -0.66 -32.52 7.63
CA ASN A 357 -0.56 -31.49 6.61
C ASN A 357 0.76 -30.75 6.40
N TYR A 358 1.83 -30.95 7.18
CA TYR A 358 3.08 -30.20 7.03
C TYR A 358 4.22 -30.90 7.75
N MET A 359 5.31 -31.25 7.05
CA MET A 359 6.44 -31.99 7.61
C MET A 359 7.61 -31.07 8.00
N ASN A 360 8.33 -31.47 9.06
CA ASN A 360 9.69 -31.06 9.39
C ASN A 360 10.64 -32.20 9.04
N GLU A 361 11.73 -31.89 8.36
CA GLU A 361 12.95 -32.68 8.38
C GLU A 361 14.10 -31.81 8.92
#